data_AF-E7NBE5-F1
#
_entry.id   AF-E7NBE5-F1
#
_cell.length_a   1.000
_cell.length_b   1.000
_cell.length_c   1.000
_cell.angle_alpha   90.00
_cell.angle_beta   90.00
_cell.angle_gamma   90.00
#
_symmetry.space_group_name_H-M   'P 1'
#
loop_
_entity.id
_entity.type
_entity.pdbx_description
1 polymer ?
#
loop_
_entity_poly.entity_id
_entity_poly.type
_entity_poly.pdbx_seq_one_letter_code
_entity_poly.pdbx_strand_id
1 'polypeptide(L)'
;MRLIELDGLRGLAAVVVLIHHALETVPALAEVGARPGTVPTGTFNRILTQSPLHLLWAGHEAVLIFFVLSGVALTYPVARRHAQGRRFDWVDYAPRRFVRLWLPAAASTTFAVIAMLLVPRSKDPALGHWMTVTHPRGLGARQMLMEYLLIPKHAYRNTVLWSLHAEAIFSFVLPLMILGVALCARWRVSWLPVAAALAVPVITASPGSGSYLPVFTVGAVMGWAWGHNPAPVPERPRPWATAQALVCLLLITLAWWPGMESHTAQRLANAVTLAAAAYLVHLVVRAGALRGLLRSRTVQYLGLMSFSLYLVHEPVVVSLRLLTHSISPWWLLILAPLVSAPLTWL
;
A
#
# COMPACT_ATOMS: atom_id res chain seq x y z
N MET A 1 -3.33 -23.38 4.12
CA MET A 1 -2.36 -23.11 3.03
C MET A 1 -2.08 -21.63 3.04
N ARG A 2 -0.81 -21.25 3.15
CA ARG A 2 -0.36 -19.86 3.06
C ARG A 2 -0.09 -19.56 1.58
N LEU A 3 -0.57 -18.42 1.08
CA LEU A 3 -0.36 -18.00 -0.30
C LEU A 3 1.00 -17.26 -0.36
N ILE A 4 2.08 -18.02 -0.57
CA ILE A 4 3.48 -17.55 -0.45
C ILE A 4 3.78 -16.42 -1.43
N GLU A 5 3.17 -16.42 -2.62
CA GLU A 5 3.36 -15.38 -3.62
C GLU A 5 2.87 -14.01 -3.15
N LEU A 6 1.87 -13.97 -2.27
CA LEU A 6 1.37 -12.71 -1.72
C LEU A 6 2.38 -12.05 -0.78
N ASP A 7 3.17 -12.85 -0.05
CA ASP A 7 4.22 -12.32 0.81
C ASP A 7 5.34 -11.70 -0.04
N GLY A 8 5.73 -12.35 -1.14
CA GLY A 8 6.71 -11.80 -2.08
C GLY A 8 6.24 -10.51 -2.74
N LEU A 9 4.96 -10.46 -3.17
CA LEU A 9 4.38 -9.26 -3.78
C LEU A 9 4.31 -8.11 -2.77
N ARG A 10 3.96 -8.40 -1.50
CA ARG A 10 3.99 -7.44 -0.39
C ARG A 10 5.40 -6.87 -0.19
N GLY A 11 6.42 -7.72 -0.26
CA GLY A 11 7.83 -7.31 -0.14
C GLY A 11 8.26 -6.32 -1.22
N LEU A 12 7.95 -6.61 -2.49
CA LEU A 12 8.25 -5.70 -3.59
C LEU A 12 7.50 -4.37 -3.44
N ALA A 13 6.22 -4.40 -3.09
CA ALA A 13 5.43 -3.20 -2.84
C ALA A 13 6.02 -2.33 -1.70
N ALA A 14 6.52 -2.94 -0.63
CA ALA A 14 7.14 -2.21 0.49
C ALA A 14 8.43 -1.49 0.06
N VAL A 15 9.24 -2.10 -0.80
CA VAL A 15 10.43 -1.46 -1.37
C VAL A 15 10.04 -0.27 -2.25
N VAL A 16 9.02 -0.42 -3.09
CA VAL A 16 8.50 0.69 -3.93
C VAL A 16 8.04 1.86 -3.06
N VAL A 17 7.33 1.59 -1.96
CA VAL A 17 6.90 2.64 -1.01
C VAL A 17 8.09 3.32 -0.33
N LEU A 18 9.14 2.58 0.04
CA LEU A 18 10.35 3.18 0.61
C LEU A 18 11.04 4.10 -0.40
N ILE A 19 11.20 3.64 -1.65
CA ILE A 19 11.77 4.43 -2.74
C ILE A 19 10.93 5.67 -3.00
N HIS A 20 9.60 5.53 -2.99
CA HIS A 20 8.66 6.65 -3.14
C HIS A 20 8.94 7.76 -2.12
N HIS A 21 8.93 7.46 -0.81
CA HIS A 21 9.19 8.47 0.22
C HIS A 21 10.62 9.03 0.15
N ALA A 22 11.62 8.22 -0.25
CA ALA A 22 12.97 8.72 -0.48
C ALA A 22 13.00 9.75 -1.62
N LEU A 23 12.23 9.53 -2.70
CA LEU A 23 12.11 10.45 -3.82
C LEU A 23 11.25 11.68 -3.51
N GLU A 24 10.29 11.61 -2.58
CA GLU A 24 9.54 12.76 -2.09
C GLU A 24 10.43 13.77 -1.32
N THR A 25 11.67 13.40 -0.98
CA THR A 25 12.66 14.36 -0.48
C THR A 25 13.24 15.27 -1.57
N VAL A 26 13.04 14.93 -2.85
CA VAL A 26 13.39 15.75 -4.01
C VAL A 26 12.20 16.69 -4.31
N PRO A 27 12.33 18.01 -4.14
CA PRO A 27 11.18 18.92 -4.24
C PRO A 27 10.38 18.82 -5.55
N ALA A 28 11.08 18.64 -6.68
CA ALA A 28 10.44 18.51 -7.99
C ALA A 28 9.61 17.22 -8.14
N LEU A 29 9.96 16.14 -7.44
CA LEU A 29 9.19 14.89 -7.46
C LEU A 29 8.07 14.89 -6.41
N ALA A 30 8.30 15.56 -5.27
CA ALA A 30 7.28 15.76 -4.25
C ALA A 30 6.07 16.54 -4.78
N GLU A 31 6.31 17.57 -5.59
CA GLU A 31 5.23 18.34 -6.24
C GLU A 31 4.35 17.46 -7.13
N VAL A 32 5.01 16.55 -7.86
CA VAL A 32 4.36 15.59 -8.76
C VAL A 32 3.55 14.56 -7.97
N GLY A 33 4.12 14.00 -6.89
CA GLY A 33 3.42 13.07 -6.00
C GLY A 33 2.20 13.69 -5.32
N ALA A 34 2.28 14.97 -4.96
CA ALA A 34 1.20 15.70 -4.30
C ALA A 34 0.03 16.06 -5.25
N ARG A 35 0.28 16.15 -6.56
CA ARG A 35 -0.70 16.61 -7.55
C ARG A 35 -0.62 15.76 -8.83
N PRO A 36 -1.40 14.66 -8.92
CA PRO A 36 -1.52 13.88 -10.14
C PRO A 36 -1.87 14.78 -11.34
N GLY A 37 -1.13 14.60 -12.45
CA GLY A 37 -1.29 15.41 -13.67
C GLY A 37 -0.40 16.64 -13.76
N THR A 38 0.41 16.98 -12.74
CA THR A 38 1.45 18.01 -12.90
C THR A 38 2.62 17.47 -13.72
N VAL A 39 3.05 18.22 -14.73
CA VAL A 39 4.21 17.87 -15.56
C VAL A 39 5.50 18.23 -14.81
N PRO A 40 6.41 17.27 -14.57
CA PRO A 40 7.67 17.55 -13.87
C PRO A 40 8.56 18.53 -14.64
N THR A 41 9.25 19.41 -13.91
CA THR A 41 10.31 20.25 -14.47
C THR A 41 11.60 19.43 -14.66
N GLY A 42 12.28 19.62 -15.79
CA GLY A 42 13.51 18.91 -16.15
C GLY A 42 13.31 17.55 -16.82
N THR A 43 14.14 17.24 -17.81
CA THR A 43 14.04 16.02 -18.64
C THR A 43 14.12 14.73 -17.82
N PHE A 44 15.03 14.69 -16.85
CA PHE A 44 15.23 13.50 -16.01
C PHE A 44 13.99 13.18 -15.16
N ASN A 45 13.40 14.18 -14.51
CA ASN A 45 12.19 13.99 -13.70
C ASN A 45 11.00 13.57 -14.58
N ARG A 46 10.87 14.10 -15.79
CA ARG A 46 9.84 13.64 -16.75
C ARG A 46 10.03 12.19 -17.13
N ILE A 47 11.25 11.76 -17.42
CA ILE A 47 11.53 10.35 -17.72
C ILE A 47 11.20 9.47 -16.51
N LEU A 48 11.54 9.90 -15.29
CA LEU A 48 11.28 9.13 -14.08
C LEU A 48 9.79 9.03 -13.72
N THR A 49 8.98 10.05 -14.04
CA THR A 49 7.54 10.09 -13.75
C THR A 49 6.68 9.58 -14.90
N GLN A 50 6.95 10.01 -16.12
CA GLN A 50 6.05 9.83 -17.28
C GLN A 50 6.44 8.64 -18.17
N SER A 51 7.22 7.69 -17.63
CA SER A 51 7.61 6.47 -18.32
C SER A 51 7.35 5.24 -17.44
N PRO A 52 7.51 4.01 -17.98
CA PRO A 52 7.43 2.79 -17.17
C PRO A 52 8.35 2.75 -15.95
N LEU A 53 9.39 3.61 -15.88
CA LEU A 53 10.24 3.76 -14.70
C LEU A 53 9.49 4.22 -13.45
N HIS A 54 8.31 4.84 -13.61
CA HIS A 54 7.47 5.22 -12.48
C HIS A 54 7.07 4.03 -11.62
N LEU A 55 7.01 2.82 -12.20
CA LEU A 55 6.73 1.58 -11.48
C LEU A 55 7.67 1.36 -10.28
N LEU A 56 8.91 1.86 -10.36
CA LEU A 56 9.91 1.70 -9.30
C LEU A 56 9.60 2.54 -8.05
N TRP A 57 8.71 3.53 -8.15
CA TRP A 57 8.36 4.46 -7.07
C TRP A 57 6.88 4.85 -7.04
N ALA A 58 6.03 4.02 -7.64
CA ALA A 58 4.57 4.13 -7.68
C ALA A 58 3.96 3.81 -6.29
N GLY A 59 4.15 4.72 -5.33
CA GLY A 59 3.80 4.53 -3.93
C GLY A 59 2.31 4.36 -3.69
N HIS A 60 1.47 5.17 -4.35
CA HIS A 60 0.01 5.06 -4.24
C HIS A 60 -0.49 3.69 -4.72
N GLU A 61 0.04 3.23 -5.85
CA GLU A 61 -0.31 1.98 -6.50
C GLU A 61 0.16 0.77 -5.67
N ALA A 62 1.35 0.86 -5.07
CA ALA A 62 1.83 -0.14 -4.11
C ALA A 62 0.90 -0.26 -2.90
N VAL A 63 0.32 0.86 -2.42
CA VAL A 63 -0.68 0.86 -1.36
C VAL A 63 -2.01 0.24 -1.79
N LEU A 64 -2.45 0.44 -3.04
CA LEU A 64 -3.61 -0.29 -3.58
C LEU A 64 -3.38 -1.80 -3.53
N ILE A 65 -2.18 -2.26 -3.91
CA ILE A 65 -1.80 -3.67 -3.80
C ILE A 65 -1.90 -4.12 -2.33
N PHE A 66 -1.35 -3.37 -1.36
CA PHE A 66 -1.49 -3.71 0.06
C PHE A 66 -2.95 -3.90 0.47
N PHE A 67 -3.86 -3.01 0.08
CA PHE A 67 -5.28 -3.15 0.43
C PHE A 67 -5.96 -4.35 -0.22
N VAL A 68 -5.67 -4.65 -1.49
CA VAL A 68 -6.17 -5.88 -2.13
C VAL A 68 -5.64 -7.11 -1.39
N LEU A 69 -4.33 -7.13 -1.07
CA LEU A 69 -3.70 -8.22 -0.31
C LEU A 69 -4.31 -8.39 1.08
N SER A 70 -4.58 -7.30 1.79
CA SER A 70 -5.20 -7.32 3.11
C SER A 70 -6.62 -7.88 3.04
N GLY A 71 -7.42 -7.47 2.04
CA GLY A 71 -8.76 -8.02 1.80
C GLY A 71 -8.74 -9.55 1.56
N VAL A 72 -7.81 -10.02 0.73
CA VAL A 72 -7.59 -11.45 0.47
C VAL A 72 -7.17 -12.17 1.74
N ALA A 73 -6.14 -11.69 2.43
CA ALA A 73 -5.51 -12.36 3.56
C ALA A 73 -6.47 -12.55 4.74
N LEU A 74 -7.43 -11.65 4.91
CA LEU A 74 -8.42 -11.70 5.99
C LEU A 74 -9.66 -12.50 5.62
N THR A 75 -10.10 -12.44 4.36
CA THR A 75 -11.31 -13.13 3.93
C THR A 75 -11.05 -14.60 3.56
N TYR A 76 -9.87 -14.91 3.02
CA TYR A 76 -9.51 -16.27 2.61
C TYR A 76 -9.60 -17.32 3.74
N PRO A 77 -9.05 -17.09 4.95
CA PRO A 77 -9.16 -18.07 6.04
C PRO A 77 -10.61 -18.28 6.52
N VAL A 78 -11.41 -17.22 6.52
CA VAL A 78 -12.84 -17.26 6.89
C VAL A 78 -13.60 -18.12 5.89
N ALA A 79 -13.46 -17.81 4.60
CA ALA A 79 -14.11 -18.52 3.51
C ALA A 79 -13.69 -20.00 3.44
N ARG A 80 -12.42 -20.30 3.72
CA ARG A 80 -11.92 -21.68 3.76
C ARG A 80 -12.52 -22.48 4.92
N ARG A 81 -12.67 -21.90 6.11
CA ARG A 81 -13.35 -22.58 7.23
C ARG A 81 -14.83 -22.77 6.94
N HIS A 82 -15.48 -21.77 6.36
CA HIS A 82 -16.87 -21.85 5.93
C HIS A 82 -17.09 -22.99 4.91
N ALA A 83 -16.23 -23.10 3.90
CA ALA A 83 -16.28 -24.20 2.91
C ALA A 83 -16.11 -25.60 3.54
N GLN A 84 -15.48 -25.68 4.72
CA GLN A 84 -15.31 -26.91 5.49
C GLN A 84 -16.44 -27.16 6.51
N GLY A 85 -17.51 -26.36 6.50
CA GLY A 85 -18.60 -26.44 7.48
C GLY A 85 -18.21 -25.99 8.90
N ARG A 86 -17.07 -25.30 9.05
CA ARG A 86 -16.53 -24.86 10.35
C ARG A 86 -16.84 -23.39 10.59
N ARG A 87 -17.22 -23.05 11.82
CA ARG A 87 -17.39 -21.66 12.25
C ARG A 87 -16.03 -20.97 12.34
N PHE A 88 -16.01 -19.67 12.04
CA PHE A 88 -14.86 -18.81 12.28
C PHE A 88 -14.95 -18.20 13.67
N ASP A 89 -13.85 -18.24 14.42
CA ASP A 89 -13.81 -17.71 15.78
C ASP A 89 -13.50 -16.21 15.76
N TRP A 90 -14.56 -15.42 15.88
CA TRP A 90 -14.47 -13.96 15.91
C TRP A 90 -13.93 -13.42 17.23
N VAL A 91 -14.11 -14.16 18.33
CA VAL A 91 -13.66 -13.77 19.67
C VAL A 91 -12.15 -13.93 19.80
N ASP A 92 -11.58 -14.96 19.17
CA ASP A 92 -10.12 -15.11 19.05
C ASP A 92 -9.51 -14.10 18.06
N TYR A 93 -10.23 -13.80 16.98
CA TYR A 93 -9.75 -12.92 15.91
C TYR A 93 -9.60 -11.46 16.35
N ALA A 94 -10.62 -10.87 16.97
CA ALA A 94 -10.66 -9.42 17.20
C ALA A 94 -9.55 -8.91 18.15
N PRO A 95 -9.30 -9.52 19.32
CA PRO A 95 -8.24 -9.08 20.23
C PRO A 95 -6.84 -9.26 19.64
N ARG A 96 -6.58 -10.38 18.95
CA ARG A 96 -5.28 -10.62 18.29
C ARG A 96 -5.02 -9.58 17.22
N ARG A 97 -6.04 -9.23 16.43
CA ARG A 97 -5.89 -8.21 15.39
C ARG A 97 -5.70 -6.82 15.99
N PHE A 98 -6.41 -6.51 17.08
CA PHE A 98 -6.22 -5.26 17.80
C PHE A 98 -4.78 -5.13 18.31
N VAL A 99 -4.24 -6.12 19.02
CA VAL A 99 -2.86 -6.07 19.50
C VAL A 99 -1.87 -5.98 18.33
N ARG A 100 -2.08 -6.77 17.28
CA ARG A 100 -1.18 -6.79 16.10
C ARG A 100 -1.14 -5.48 15.33
N LEU A 101 -2.19 -4.66 15.37
CA LEU A 101 -2.21 -3.37 14.68
C LEU A 101 -1.76 -2.22 15.59
N TRP A 102 -2.31 -2.12 16.80
CA TRP A 102 -2.05 -0.98 17.70
C TRP A 102 -0.67 -1.04 18.34
N LEU A 103 -0.16 -2.22 18.72
CA LEU A 103 1.15 -2.30 19.37
C LEU A 103 2.29 -1.87 18.42
N PRO A 104 2.37 -2.37 17.17
CA PRO A 104 3.38 -1.89 16.22
C PRO A 104 3.19 -0.43 15.81
N ALA A 105 1.94 0.04 15.68
CA ALA A 105 1.67 1.45 15.41
C ALA A 105 2.17 2.34 16.55
N ALA A 106 1.90 1.99 17.81
CA ALA A 106 2.38 2.73 18.98
C ALA A 106 3.91 2.74 19.05
N ALA A 107 4.57 1.62 18.76
CA ALA A 107 6.03 1.55 18.67
C ALA A 107 6.58 2.48 17.58
N SER A 108 5.93 2.50 16.41
CA SER A 108 6.28 3.39 15.30
C SER A 108 6.09 4.87 15.63
N THR A 109 4.97 5.23 16.27
CA THR A 109 4.72 6.60 16.75
C THR A 109 5.79 7.02 17.76
N THR A 110 6.13 6.15 18.71
CA THR A 110 7.18 6.39 19.70
C THR A 110 8.53 6.61 19.02
N PHE A 111 8.86 5.75 18.06
CA PHE A 111 10.09 5.87 17.27
C PHE A 111 10.14 7.18 16.48
N ALA A 112 9.04 7.59 15.85
CA ALA A 112 8.96 8.86 15.14
C ALA A 112 9.16 10.07 16.07
N VAL A 113 8.61 10.03 17.29
CA VAL A 113 8.82 11.07 18.31
C VAL A 113 10.29 11.12 18.75
N ILE A 114 10.91 9.98 19.02
CA ILE A 114 12.34 9.92 19.37
C ILE A 114 13.19 10.50 18.23
N ALA A 115 12.92 10.09 16.98
CA ALA A 115 13.62 10.61 15.81
C ALA A 115 13.47 12.13 15.68
N MET A 116 12.29 12.70 15.96
CA MET A 116 12.06 14.14 15.96
C MET A 116 12.79 14.88 17.10
N LEU A 117 12.98 14.24 18.25
CA LEU A 117 13.75 14.80 19.38
C LEU A 117 15.25 14.82 19.07
N LEU A 118 15.76 13.77 18.42
CA LEU A 118 17.16 13.66 18.03
C LEU A 118 17.50 14.53 16.80
N VAL A 119 16.57 14.60 15.84
CA VAL A 119 16.72 15.36 14.60
C VAL A 119 15.51 16.30 14.44
N PRO A 120 15.62 17.54 14.96
CA PRO A 120 14.52 18.50 14.91
C PRO A 120 14.09 18.83 13.47
N ARG A 121 12.78 18.84 13.24
CA ARG A 121 12.17 19.17 11.94
C ARG A 121 12.51 20.61 11.50
N SER A 122 12.66 20.84 10.19
CA SER A 122 12.97 22.16 9.61
C SER A 122 11.76 22.80 8.89
N LYS A 123 11.83 24.12 8.62
CA LYS A 123 10.85 24.95 7.89
C LYS A 123 11.50 25.56 6.65
N ASP A 124 12.75 25.18 6.40
CA ASP A 124 13.50 25.66 5.25
C ASP A 124 12.72 25.31 3.98
N PRO A 125 12.24 26.30 3.22
CA PRO A 125 11.52 26.05 1.98
C PRO A 125 12.34 25.25 0.96
N ALA A 126 13.67 25.28 1.05
CA ALA A 126 14.56 24.50 0.19
C ALA A 126 14.40 22.98 0.33
N LEU A 127 13.84 22.51 1.46
CA LEU A 127 13.53 21.10 1.68
C LEU A 127 12.26 20.64 0.93
N GLY A 128 11.48 21.56 0.39
CA GLY A 128 10.26 21.26 -0.36
C GLY A 128 9.01 21.07 0.51
N HIS A 129 7.86 20.99 -0.17
CA HIS A 129 6.55 20.98 0.47
C HIS A 129 6.33 19.75 1.36
N TRP A 130 6.72 18.56 0.89
CA TRP A 130 6.55 17.32 1.64
C TRP A 130 7.29 17.31 2.98
N MET A 131 8.52 17.83 3.01
CA MET A 131 9.33 17.93 4.23
C MET A 131 8.83 18.98 5.23
N THR A 132 8.19 20.06 4.75
CA THR A 132 7.86 21.23 5.59
C THR A 132 6.38 21.31 5.98
N VAL A 133 5.49 20.79 5.14
CA VAL A 133 4.03 20.88 5.33
C VAL A 133 3.45 19.55 5.78
N THR A 134 3.85 18.43 5.13
CA THR A 134 3.37 17.09 5.51
C THR A 134 3.96 16.63 6.85
N HIS A 135 5.11 17.18 7.24
CA HIS A 135 5.85 16.81 8.46
C HIS A 135 5.95 17.97 9.48
N PRO A 136 4.84 18.35 10.14
CA PRO A 136 4.84 19.46 11.09
C PRO A 136 5.68 19.16 12.35
N ARG A 137 6.26 20.21 12.95
CA ARG A 137 7.22 20.08 14.07
C ARG A 137 6.60 19.78 15.45
N GLY A 138 5.29 19.99 15.62
CA GLY A 138 4.67 20.06 16.93
C GLY A 138 4.65 18.73 17.69
N LEU A 139 5.08 18.72 18.95
CA LEU A 139 4.92 17.60 19.89
C LEU A 139 3.67 17.80 20.78
N GLY A 140 2.55 18.17 20.18
CA GLY A 140 1.30 18.35 20.93
C GLY A 140 0.80 17.03 21.51
N ALA A 141 0.59 16.97 22.83
CA ALA A 141 0.13 15.79 23.55
C ALA A 141 -1.20 15.24 23.02
N ARG A 142 -2.15 16.13 22.67
CA ARG A 142 -3.41 15.74 22.03
C ARG A 142 -3.18 15.02 20.71
N GLN A 143 -2.29 15.52 19.86
CA GLN A 143 -1.99 14.88 18.58
C GLN A 143 -1.29 13.55 18.79
N MET A 144 -0.32 13.45 19.71
CA MET A 144 0.29 12.18 20.08
C MET A 144 -0.75 11.15 20.53
N LEU A 145 -1.70 11.54 21.39
CA LEU A 145 -2.78 10.66 21.82
C LEU A 145 -3.65 10.21 20.63
N MET A 146 -4.02 11.10 19.71
CA MET A 146 -4.79 10.72 18.52
C MET A 146 -4.01 9.74 17.61
N GLU A 147 -2.69 9.89 17.50
CA GLU A 147 -1.83 8.97 16.73
C GLU A 147 -1.77 7.59 17.39
N TYR A 148 -1.57 7.51 18.71
CA TYR A 148 -1.59 6.25 19.47
C TYR A 148 -2.95 5.54 19.39
N LEU A 149 -4.04 6.29 19.31
CA LEU A 149 -5.38 5.74 19.17
C LEU A 149 -5.74 5.37 17.71
N LEU A 150 -4.86 5.67 16.74
CA LEU A 150 -5.15 5.56 15.32
C LEU A 150 -6.48 6.26 14.98
N ILE A 151 -6.63 7.55 15.31
CA ILE A 151 -7.84 8.34 14.99
C ILE A 151 -7.54 9.27 13.79
N PRO A 152 -8.36 9.24 12.73
CA PRO A 152 -8.10 9.99 11.51
C PRO A 152 -8.51 11.44 11.72
N LYS A 153 -7.55 12.35 11.82
CA LYS A 153 -7.82 13.79 11.64
C LYS A 153 -6.59 14.68 11.46
N HIS A 154 -5.38 14.17 11.68
CA HIS A 154 -4.16 15.00 11.69
C HIS A 154 -3.06 14.39 10.83
N ALA A 155 -2.20 15.23 10.28
CA ALA A 155 -0.94 14.79 9.68
C ALA A 155 -0.18 13.97 10.73
N TYR A 156 -0.15 12.65 10.55
CA TYR A 156 0.60 11.78 11.44
C TYR A 156 2.07 12.16 11.34
N ARG A 157 2.79 12.19 12.47
CA ARG A 157 4.26 12.38 12.47
C ARG A 157 5.00 11.34 11.63
N ASN A 158 4.38 10.17 11.50
CA ASN A 158 4.69 9.14 10.52
C ASN A 158 3.47 8.98 9.61
N THR A 159 3.48 9.59 8.44
CA THR A 159 2.30 9.74 7.59
C THR A 159 1.76 8.39 7.17
N VAL A 160 2.61 7.39 6.94
CA VAL A 160 2.24 6.02 6.54
C VAL A 160 1.24 5.33 7.48
N LEU A 161 1.12 5.77 8.74
CA LEU A 161 0.13 5.25 9.70
C LEU A 161 -1.32 5.48 9.26
N TRP A 162 -1.58 6.38 8.30
CA TRP A 162 -2.91 6.57 7.73
C TRP A 162 -3.49 5.27 7.15
N SER A 163 -2.66 4.42 6.54
CA SER A 163 -3.12 3.18 5.91
C SER A 163 -3.43 2.11 6.96
N LEU A 164 -2.65 2.04 8.04
CA LEU A 164 -2.92 1.19 9.20
C LEU A 164 -4.21 1.58 9.92
N HIS A 165 -4.47 2.89 10.03
CA HIS A 165 -5.75 3.38 10.50
C HIS A 165 -6.90 2.88 9.61
N ALA A 166 -6.77 2.95 8.29
CA ALA A 166 -7.78 2.39 7.38
C ALA A 166 -7.95 0.88 7.58
N GLU A 167 -6.85 0.12 7.75
CA GLU A 167 -6.92 -1.31 8.07
C GLU A 167 -7.62 -1.60 9.40
N ALA A 168 -7.45 -0.74 10.41
CA ALA A 168 -8.15 -0.83 11.68
C ALA A 168 -9.67 -0.67 11.47
N ILE A 169 -10.12 0.35 10.73
CA ILE A 169 -11.53 0.50 10.34
C ILE A 169 -12.03 -0.75 9.60
N PHE A 170 -11.27 -1.22 8.61
CA PHE A 170 -11.66 -2.39 7.81
C PHE A 170 -11.74 -3.66 8.66
N SER A 171 -11.01 -3.73 9.77
CA SER A 171 -11.14 -4.81 10.76
C SER A 171 -12.50 -4.84 11.43
N PHE A 172 -13.02 -3.68 11.81
CA PHE A 172 -14.33 -3.56 12.45
C PHE A 172 -15.47 -3.85 11.46
N VAL A 173 -15.34 -3.41 10.20
CA VAL A 173 -16.35 -3.62 9.16
C VAL A 173 -16.28 -5.03 8.54
N LEU A 174 -15.18 -5.76 8.74
CA LEU A 174 -14.92 -7.06 8.10
C LEU A 174 -16.08 -8.06 8.23
N PRO A 175 -16.72 -8.29 9.39
CA PRO A 175 -17.81 -9.25 9.49
C PRO A 175 -19.00 -8.92 8.57
N LEU A 176 -19.38 -7.64 8.51
CA LEU A 176 -20.47 -7.16 7.64
C LEU A 176 -20.08 -7.24 6.17
N MET A 177 -18.83 -6.90 5.84
CA MET A 177 -18.32 -7.02 4.48
C MET A 177 -18.31 -8.48 4.01
N ILE A 178 -17.84 -9.42 4.85
CA ILE A 178 -17.85 -10.86 4.51
C ILE A 178 -19.28 -11.36 4.36
N LEU A 179 -20.22 -10.92 5.21
CA LEU A 179 -21.63 -11.25 5.06
C LEU A 179 -22.16 -10.79 3.69
N GLY A 180 -21.89 -9.54 3.31
CA GLY A 180 -22.28 -9.01 2.00
C GLY A 180 -21.68 -9.80 0.84
N VAL A 181 -20.37 -10.08 0.88
CA VAL A 181 -19.67 -10.89 -0.13
C VAL A 181 -20.25 -12.30 -0.21
N ALA A 182 -20.51 -12.94 0.93
CA ALA A 182 -21.09 -14.28 1.01
C ALA A 182 -22.51 -14.33 0.44
N LEU A 183 -23.33 -13.31 0.73
CA LEU A 183 -24.66 -13.16 0.14
C LEU A 183 -24.55 -12.96 -1.36
N CYS A 184 -23.74 -12.03 -1.86
CA CYS A 184 -23.54 -11.86 -3.31
C CYS A 184 -23.08 -13.16 -3.98
N ALA A 185 -22.20 -13.93 -3.34
CA ALA A 185 -21.76 -15.23 -3.84
C ALA A 185 -22.89 -16.26 -3.88
N ARG A 186 -23.72 -16.34 -2.83
CA ARG A 186 -24.90 -17.23 -2.78
C ARG A 186 -25.88 -16.96 -3.92
N TRP A 187 -26.05 -15.69 -4.29
CA TRP A 187 -26.94 -15.26 -5.37
C TRP A 187 -26.25 -15.22 -6.74
N ARG A 188 -25.03 -15.75 -6.87
CA ARG A 188 -24.21 -15.76 -8.10
C ARG A 188 -23.93 -14.37 -8.69
N VAL A 189 -23.95 -13.32 -7.87
CA VAL A 189 -23.68 -11.92 -8.24
C VAL A 189 -22.40 -11.37 -7.58
N SER A 190 -21.37 -12.21 -7.45
CA SER A 190 -20.07 -11.81 -6.86
C SER A 190 -19.34 -10.70 -7.64
N TRP A 191 -19.74 -10.45 -8.89
CA TRP A 191 -19.20 -9.36 -9.71
C TRP A 191 -19.74 -7.99 -9.28
N LEU A 192 -20.90 -7.90 -8.60
CA LEU A 192 -21.51 -6.62 -8.22
C LEU A 192 -20.63 -5.81 -7.24
N PRO A 193 -20.10 -6.37 -6.13
CA PRO A 193 -19.21 -5.61 -5.25
C PRO A 193 -17.93 -5.17 -5.96
N VAL A 194 -17.43 -5.96 -6.92
CA VAL A 194 -16.25 -5.61 -7.71
C VAL A 194 -16.57 -4.45 -8.66
N ALA A 195 -17.68 -4.52 -9.39
CA ALA A 195 -18.12 -3.44 -10.27
C ALA A 195 -18.39 -2.15 -9.50
N ALA A 196 -19.08 -2.24 -8.35
CA ALA A 196 -19.30 -1.11 -7.46
C ALA A 196 -17.98 -0.51 -6.97
N ALA A 197 -17.01 -1.36 -6.60
CA ALA A 197 -15.70 -0.89 -6.16
C ALA A 197 -14.92 -0.17 -7.27
N LEU A 198 -14.96 -0.68 -8.51
CA LEU A 198 -14.32 -0.06 -9.67
C LEU A 198 -14.98 1.25 -10.10
N ALA A 199 -16.25 1.46 -9.76
CA ALA A 199 -16.95 2.72 -10.05
C ALA A 199 -16.56 3.85 -9.09
N VAL A 200 -16.07 3.55 -7.87
CA VAL A 200 -15.77 4.59 -6.86
C VAL A 200 -14.72 5.60 -7.31
N PRO A 201 -13.56 5.22 -7.90
CA PRO A 201 -12.58 6.18 -8.39
C PRO A 201 -13.14 7.11 -9.48
N VAL A 202 -14.02 6.58 -10.34
CA VAL A 202 -14.66 7.34 -11.42
C VAL A 202 -15.58 8.43 -10.87
N ILE A 203 -16.32 8.11 -9.80
CA ILE A 203 -17.34 8.98 -9.21
C ILE A 203 -16.70 10.00 -8.25
N THR A 204 -15.83 9.54 -7.36
CA THR A 204 -15.39 10.34 -6.20
C THR A 204 -14.15 11.17 -6.47
N ALA A 205 -13.28 10.75 -7.38
CA ALA A 205 -11.98 11.38 -7.66
C ALA A 205 -11.16 11.73 -6.40
N SER A 206 -11.46 11.12 -5.24
CA SER A 206 -11.01 11.60 -3.93
C SER A 206 -10.02 10.63 -3.28
N PRO A 207 -8.87 11.12 -2.80
CA PRO A 207 -7.85 10.31 -2.13
C PRO A 207 -8.13 10.08 -0.63
N GLY A 208 -9.32 10.38 -0.11
CA GLY A 208 -9.63 10.19 1.31
C GLY A 208 -9.66 8.71 1.73
N SER A 209 -9.34 8.38 2.98
CA SER A 209 -9.18 6.98 3.45
C SER A 209 -10.38 6.06 3.18
N GLY A 210 -11.59 6.60 3.05
CA GLY A 210 -12.79 5.84 2.66
C GLY A 210 -12.78 5.31 1.22
N SER A 211 -11.94 5.87 0.33
CA SER A 211 -11.80 5.42 -1.06
C SER A 211 -11.06 4.08 -1.21
N TYR A 212 -10.41 3.60 -0.14
CA TYR A 212 -9.69 2.32 -0.14
C TYR A 212 -10.55 1.13 0.32
N LEU A 213 -11.70 1.36 0.95
CA LEU A 213 -12.64 0.29 1.30
C LEU A 213 -13.13 -0.49 0.05
N PRO A 214 -13.45 0.15 -1.09
CA PRO A 214 -13.65 -0.51 -2.37
C PRO A 214 -12.53 -1.47 -2.77
N VAL A 215 -11.28 -1.01 -2.69
CA VAL A 215 -10.07 -1.77 -3.05
C VAL A 215 -9.93 -3.02 -2.18
N PHE A 216 -10.12 -2.83 -0.87
CA PHE A 216 -10.14 -3.91 0.11
C PHE A 216 -11.28 -4.90 -0.16
N THR A 217 -12.45 -4.43 -0.59
CA THR A 217 -13.62 -5.26 -0.93
C THR A 217 -13.33 -6.15 -2.16
N VAL A 218 -12.62 -5.64 -3.17
CA VAL A 218 -12.17 -6.47 -4.31
C VAL A 218 -11.30 -7.64 -3.82
N GLY A 219 -10.34 -7.34 -2.93
CA GLY A 219 -9.54 -8.37 -2.27
C GLY A 219 -10.39 -9.37 -1.46
N ALA A 220 -11.42 -8.90 -0.77
CA ALA A 220 -12.33 -9.75 0.00
C ALA A 220 -13.13 -10.70 -0.89
N VAL A 221 -13.66 -10.23 -2.03
CA VAL A 221 -14.33 -11.08 -3.02
C VAL A 221 -13.38 -12.16 -3.55
N MET A 222 -12.14 -11.78 -3.89
CA MET A 222 -11.11 -12.73 -4.32
C MET A 222 -10.80 -13.76 -3.24
N GLY A 223 -10.58 -13.31 -2.00
CA GLY A 223 -10.33 -14.18 -0.85
C GLY A 223 -11.49 -15.16 -0.60
N TRP A 224 -12.73 -14.69 -0.71
CA TRP A 224 -13.92 -15.53 -0.55
C TRP A 224 -14.00 -16.62 -1.62
N ALA A 225 -13.83 -16.25 -2.89
CA ALA A 225 -13.85 -17.18 -4.01
C ALA A 225 -12.72 -18.21 -3.91
N TRP A 226 -11.51 -17.78 -3.52
CA TRP A 226 -10.35 -18.68 -3.41
C TRP A 226 -10.44 -19.60 -2.20
N GLY A 227 -11.06 -19.17 -1.09
CA GLY A 227 -11.25 -20.00 0.09
C GLY A 227 -12.16 -21.20 -0.16
N HIS A 228 -13.11 -21.07 -1.08
CA HIS A 228 -14.01 -22.15 -1.52
C HIS A 228 -13.39 -23.03 -2.61
N ASN A 229 -12.20 -22.70 -3.11
CA ASN A 229 -11.48 -23.51 -4.07
C ASN A 229 -10.42 -24.37 -3.35
N PRO A 230 -10.45 -25.71 -3.45
CA PRO A 230 -9.46 -26.57 -2.79
C PRO A 230 -8.04 -26.40 -3.34
N ALA A 231 -7.89 -25.99 -4.60
CA ALA A 231 -6.63 -25.77 -5.29
C ALA A 231 -6.56 -24.34 -5.87
N PRO A 232 -6.38 -23.31 -5.01
CA PRO A 232 -6.36 -21.93 -5.44
C PRO A 232 -5.09 -21.57 -6.22
N VAL A 233 -4.03 -22.36 -6.16
CA VAL A 233 -2.76 -22.08 -6.86
C VAL A 233 -2.52 -23.19 -7.89
N PRO A 234 -2.23 -22.86 -9.17
CA PRO A 234 -1.96 -23.89 -10.18
C PRO A 234 -0.62 -24.59 -9.92
N GLU A 235 -0.50 -25.87 -10.26
CA GLU A 235 0.75 -26.63 -10.09
C GLU A 235 1.92 -25.99 -10.86
N ARG A 236 1.66 -25.57 -12.10
CA ARG A 236 2.62 -24.86 -12.95
C ARG A 236 2.09 -23.47 -13.34
N PRO A 237 2.97 -22.45 -13.47
CA PRO A 237 2.57 -21.17 -14.05
C PRO A 237 1.98 -21.33 -15.44
N ARG A 238 0.93 -20.58 -15.76
CA ARG A 238 0.42 -20.51 -17.14
C ARG A 238 1.39 -19.71 -18.01
N PRO A 239 1.63 -20.11 -19.27
CA PRO A 239 2.66 -19.48 -20.11
C PRO A 239 2.39 -17.99 -20.38
N TRP A 240 1.13 -17.58 -20.45
CA TRP A 240 0.71 -16.19 -20.69
C TRP A 240 0.65 -15.34 -19.41
N ALA A 241 0.73 -15.94 -18.23
CA ALA A 241 0.46 -15.27 -16.95
C ALA A 241 1.42 -14.11 -16.69
N THR A 242 2.72 -14.34 -16.93
CA THR A 242 3.76 -13.33 -16.73
C THR A 242 3.63 -12.19 -17.73
N ALA A 243 3.35 -12.49 -19.00
CA ALA A 243 3.15 -11.44 -20.01
C ALA A 243 1.97 -10.52 -19.63
N GLN A 244 0.85 -11.09 -19.21
CA GLN A 244 -0.29 -10.30 -18.74
C GLN A 244 0.02 -9.53 -17.44
N ALA A 245 0.80 -10.10 -16.53
CA ALA A 245 1.22 -9.39 -15.33
C ALA A 245 2.12 -8.18 -15.66
N LEU A 246 3.00 -8.29 -16.65
CA LEU A 246 3.80 -7.16 -17.14
C LEU A 246 2.92 -6.06 -17.74
N VAL A 247 1.88 -6.43 -18.50
CA VAL A 247 0.89 -5.46 -18.99
C VAL A 247 0.17 -4.77 -17.82
N CYS A 248 -0.23 -5.51 -16.78
CA CYS A 248 -0.84 -4.92 -15.59
C CYS A 248 0.10 -3.94 -14.90
N LEU A 249 1.39 -4.27 -14.77
CA LEU A 249 2.38 -3.38 -14.16
C LEU A 249 2.54 -2.07 -14.95
N LEU A 250 2.46 -2.11 -16.28
CA LEU A 250 2.45 -0.89 -17.09
C LEU A 250 1.16 -0.08 -16.88
N LEU A 251 0.00 -0.75 -16.94
CA LEU A 251 -1.31 -0.11 -16.78
C LEU A 251 -1.51 0.52 -15.40
N ILE A 252 -0.88 -0.04 -14.37
CA ILE A 252 -0.90 0.53 -13.02
C ILE A 252 -0.32 1.96 -13.02
N THR A 253 0.68 2.23 -13.85
CA THR A 253 1.32 3.56 -13.95
C THR A 253 0.61 4.53 -14.92
N LEU A 254 -0.52 4.12 -15.52
CA LEU A 254 -1.15 4.87 -16.62
C LEU A 254 -1.50 6.33 -16.24
N ALA A 255 -1.91 6.58 -15.00
CA ALA A 255 -2.24 7.92 -14.50
C ALA A 255 -1.09 8.94 -14.61
N TRP A 256 0.14 8.45 -14.76
CA TRP A 256 1.36 9.26 -14.79
C TRP A 256 1.89 9.50 -16.20
N TRP A 257 1.31 8.85 -17.21
CA TRP A 257 1.77 8.94 -18.59
C TRP A 257 1.37 10.26 -19.25
N PRO A 258 2.12 10.73 -20.26
CA PRO A 258 1.79 11.96 -20.99
C PRO A 258 0.38 11.87 -21.59
N GLY A 259 -0.41 12.95 -21.49
CA GLY A 259 -1.79 13.01 -21.98
C GLY A 259 -2.85 12.65 -20.93
N MET A 260 -2.44 12.22 -19.73
CA MET A 260 -3.34 11.88 -18.63
C MET A 260 -3.52 13.01 -17.60
N GLU A 261 -3.19 14.26 -17.96
CA GLU A 261 -3.20 15.41 -17.05
C GLU A 261 -4.61 15.94 -16.75
N SER A 262 -5.59 15.68 -17.63
CA SER A 262 -6.97 16.15 -17.41
C SER A 262 -7.68 15.41 -16.27
N HIS A 263 -8.59 16.09 -15.57
CA HIS A 263 -9.35 15.47 -14.48
C HIS A 263 -10.13 14.22 -14.90
N THR A 264 -10.71 14.23 -16.11
CA THR A 264 -11.44 13.06 -16.65
C THR A 264 -10.49 11.91 -16.95
N ALA A 265 -9.33 12.19 -17.56
CA ALA A 265 -8.31 11.19 -17.82
C ALA A 265 -7.80 10.56 -16.52
N GLN A 266 -7.55 11.37 -15.48
CA GLN A 266 -7.13 10.89 -14.16
C GLN A 266 -8.16 9.96 -13.51
N ARG A 267 -9.45 10.30 -13.57
CA ARG A 267 -10.52 9.43 -13.03
C ARG A 267 -10.55 8.06 -13.72
N LEU A 268 -10.43 8.05 -15.04
CA LEU A 268 -10.40 6.81 -15.82
C LEU A 268 -9.11 6.02 -15.55
N ALA A 269 -7.97 6.70 -15.51
CA ALA A 269 -6.68 6.09 -15.18
C ALA A 269 -6.71 5.43 -13.82
N ASN A 270 -7.24 6.10 -12.79
CA ASN A 270 -7.35 5.54 -11.44
C ASN A 270 -8.21 4.27 -11.40
N ALA A 271 -9.30 4.21 -12.19
CA ALA A 271 -10.11 3.01 -12.31
C ALA A 271 -9.33 1.87 -13.01
N VAL A 272 -8.58 2.19 -14.07
CA VAL A 272 -7.69 1.24 -14.76
C VAL A 272 -6.58 0.74 -13.83
N THR A 273 -5.94 1.63 -13.07
CA THR A 273 -4.91 1.32 -12.08
C THR A 273 -5.45 0.36 -11.02
N LEU A 274 -6.64 0.62 -10.48
CA LEU A 274 -7.29 -0.27 -9.53
C LEU A 274 -7.58 -1.66 -10.13
N ALA A 275 -8.16 -1.68 -11.34
CA ALA A 275 -8.46 -2.93 -12.04
C ALA A 275 -7.19 -3.73 -12.34
N ALA A 276 -6.12 -3.06 -12.79
CA ALA A 276 -4.83 -3.66 -13.08
C ALA A 276 -4.13 -4.18 -11.81
N ALA A 277 -4.18 -3.45 -10.70
CA ALA A 277 -3.65 -3.90 -9.41
C ALA A 277 -4.40 -5.15 -8.90
N ALA A 278 -5.73 -5.15 -8.96
CA ALA A 278 -6.54 -6.31 -8.57
C ALA A 278 -6.28 -7.53 -9.49
N TYR A 279 -6.20 -7.30 -10.80
CA TYR A 279 -5.94 -8.37 -11.77
C TYR A 279 -4.50 -8.90 -11.64
N LEU A 280 -3.52 -8.06 -11.34
CA LEU A 280 -2.14 -8.48 -11.04
C LEU A 280 -2.12 -9.45 -9.85
N VAL A 281 -2.78 -9.11 -8.74
CA VAL A 281 -2.90 -10.00 -7.57
C VAL A 281 -3.57 -11.32 -7.96
N HIS A 282 -4.61 -11.26 -8.82
CA HIS A 282 -5.26 -12.46 -9.34
C HIS A 282 -4.30 -13.33 -10.16
N LEU A 283 -3.56 -12.75 -11.11
CA LEU A 283 -2.62 -13.45 -11.98
C LEU A 283 -1.51 -14.13 -11.19
N VAL A 284 -0.96 -13.44 -10.19
CA VAL A 284 0.10 -13.95 -9.32
C VAL A 284 -0.35 -15.24 -8.61
N VAL A 285 -1.57 -15.28 -8.09
CA VAL A 285 -2.07 -16.45 -7.34
C VAL A 285 -2.67 -17.51 -8.26
N ARG A 286 -3.60 -17.13 -9.14
CA ARG A 286 -4.42 -18.07 -9.93
C ARG A 286 -3.76 -18.52 -11.23
N ALA A 287 -2.84 -17.75 -11.78
CA ALA A 287 -2.13 -18.08 -13.00
C ALA A 287 -0.63 -18.35 -12.78
N GLY A 288 -0.11 -18.11 -11.58
CA GLY A 288 1.30 -18.31 -11.24
C GLY A 288 2.23 -17.28 -11.90
N ALA A 289 1.72 -16.09 -12.23
CA ALA A 289 2.54 -15.02 -12.81
C ALA A 289 3.72 -14.67 -11.89
N LEU A 290 4.88 -14.39 -12.47
CA LEU A 290 6.09 -13.98 -11.74
C LEU A 290 6.55 -14.97 -10.64
N ARG A 291 6.07 -16.22 -10.67
CA ARG A 291 6.29 -17.20 -9.58
C ARG A 291 7.78 -17.37 -9.22
N GLY A 292 8.66 -17.44 -10.21
CA GLY A 292 10.10 -17.60 -9.97
C GLY A 292 10.69 -16.45 -9.16
N LEU A 293 10.35 -15.21 -9.52
CA LEU A 293 10.79 -14.00 -8.81
C LEU A 293 10.15 -13.94 -7.42
N LEU A 294 8.83 -14.06 -7.34
CA LEU A 294 8.08 -13.88 -6.09
C LEU A 294 8.40 -14.93 -5.04
N ARG A 295 8.78 -16.15 -5.45
CA ARG A 295 9.22 -17.23 -4.54
C ARG A 295 10.73 -17.26 -4.31
N SER A 296 11.50 -16.34 -4.90
CA SER A 296 12.94 -16.26 -4.63
C SER A 296 13.20 -15.93 -3.16
N ARG A 297 14.33 -16.40 -2.60
CA ARG A 297 14.68 -16.19 -1.19
C ARG A 297 14.73 -14.71 -0.84
N THR A 298 15.31 -13.89 -1.71
CA THR A 298 15.43 -12.44 -1.52
C THR A 298 14.07 -11.77 -1.45
N VAL A 299 13.16 -12.04 -2.40
CA VAL A 299 11.84 -11.40 -2.43
C VAL A 299 10.96 -11.88 -1.27
N GLN A 300 11.10 -13.14 -0.86
CA GLN A 300 10.43 -13.65 0.35
C GLN A 300 10.95 -12.98 1.62
N TYR A 301 12.26 -12.74 1.72
CA TYR A 301 12.85 -11.99 2.83
C TYR A 301 12.29 -10.56 2.90
N LEU A 302 12.21 -9.87 1.76
CA LEU A 302 11.54 -8.56 1.67
C LEU A 302 10.08 -8.64 2.14
N GLY A 303 9.38 -9.74 1.80
CA GLY A 303 8.03 -10.02 2.27
C GLY A 303 7.90 -10.15 3.78
N LEU A 304 8.87 -10.79 4.44
CA LEU A 304 8.90 -10.94 5.90
C LEU A 304 9.11 -9.59 6.60
N MET A 305 10.06 -8.78 6.14
CA MET A 305 10.33 -7.45 6.72
C MET A 305 9.32 -6.37 6.32
N SER A 306 8.44 -6.62 5.34
CA SER A 306 7.60 -5.59 4.71
C SER A 306 6.78 -4.75 5.71
N PHE A 307 6.21 -5.40 6.73
CA PHE A 307 5.37 -4.74 7.72
C PHE A 307 6.16 -3.80 8.63
N SER A 308 7.29 -4.27 9.15
CA SER A 308 8.16 -3.47 10.01
C SER A 308 8.88 -2.38 9.23
N LEU A 309 9.34 -2.67 8.00
CA LEU A 309 9.90 -1.68 7.07
C LEU A 309 8.91 -0.53 6.83
N TYR A 310 7.65 -0.86 6.56
CA TYR A 310 6.60 0.12 6.36
C TYR A 310 6.43 1.06 7.56
N LEU A 311 6.62 0.55 8.79
CA LEU A 311 6.48 1.33 10.01
C LEU A 311 7.68 2.22 10.36
N VAL A 312 8.89 1.90 9.90
CA VAL A 312 10.12 2.60 10.30
C VAL A 312 10.72 3.48 9.22
N HIS A 313 10.47 3.20 7.94
CA HIS A 313 11.20 3.84 6.85
C HIS A 313 10.99 5.35 6.76
N GLU A 314 9.75 5.85 6.90
CA GLU A 314 9.48 7.27 6.72
C GLU A 314 10.14 8.15 7.80
N PRO A 315 10.05 7.84 9.12
CA PRO A 315 10.80 8.58 10.13
C PRO A 315 12.31 8.59 9.87
N VAL A 316 12.85 7.48 9.36
CA VAL A 316 14.26 7.37 8.95
C VAL A 316 14.56 8.29 7.76
N VAL A 317 13.79 8.21 6.67
CA VAL A 317 13.93 9.04 5.47
C VAL A 317 13.95 10.53 5.82
N VAL A 318 12.96 10.98 6.61
CA VAL A 318 12.84 12.40 6.96
C VAL A 318 14.01 12.84 7.84
N SER A 319 14.43 12.01 8.79
CA SER A 319 15.57 12.33 9.67
C SER A 319 16.89 12.39 8.90
N LEU A 320 17.13 11.42 8.00
CA LEU A 320 18.30 11.42 7.13
C LEU A 320 18.31 12.65 6.23
N ARG A 321 17.18 13.02 5.62
CA ARG A 321 17.12 14.21 4.75
C ARG A 321 17.48 15.49 5.52
N LEU A 322 17.07 15.60 6.78
CA LEU A 322 17.41 16.73 7.65
C LEU A 322 18.90 16.73 8.04
N LEU A 323 19.48 15.57 8.36
CA LEU A 323 20.91 15.44 8.68
C LEU A 323 21.81 15.70 7.47
N THR A 324 21.37 15.32 6.27
CA THR A 324 22.11 15.48 5.02
C THR A 324 21.60 16.65 4.19
N HIS A 325 21.12 17.72 4.84
CA HIS A 325 20.54 18.88 4.14
C HIS A 325 21.49 19.49 3.11
N SER A 326 22.79 19.53 3.41
CA SER A 326 23.85 20.06 2.53
C SER A 326 24.17 19.17 1.32
N ILE A 327 23.67 17.93 1.29
CA ILE A 327 23.96 16.95 0.24
C ILE A 327 22.71 16.77 -0.65
N SER A 328 22.94 16.35 -1.89
CA SER A 328 21.90 16.02 -2.86
C SER A 328 20.87 15.02 -2.30
N PRO A 329 19.55 15.27 -2.41
CA PRO A 329 18.50 14.37 -1.91
C PRO A 329 18.52 12.98 -2.58
N TRP A 330 19.14 12.84 -3.75
CA TRP A 330 19.25 11.56 -4.45
C TRP A 330 20.01 10.48 -3.66
N TRP A 331 20.90 10.88 -2.74
CA TRP A 331 21.60 9.94 -1.86
C TRP A 331 20.66 9.19 -0.92
N LEU A 332 19.44 9.68 -0.68
CA LEU A 332 18.45 9.00 0.15
C LEU A 332 17.98 7.68 -0.47
N LEU A 333 18.11 7.49 -1.78
CA LEU A 333 17.87 6.19 -2.44
C LEU A 333 18.80 5.08 -1.94
N ILE A 334 19.98 5.45 -1.42
CA ILE A 334 20.97 4.51 -0.88
C ILE A 334 20.92 4.51 0.65
N LEU A 335 20.94 5.70 1.25
CA LEU A 335 21.00 5.84 2.71
C LEU A 335 19.71 5.33 3.38
N ALA A 336 18.53 5.60 2.83
CA ALA A 336 17.28 5.20 3.47
C ALA A 336 17.11 3.67 3.55
N PRO A 337 17.33 2.87 2.49
CA PRO A 337 17.32 1.41 2.62
C PRO A 337 18.37 0.90 3.61
N LEU A 338 19.60 1.41 3.55
CA LEU A 338 20.71 0.96 4.39
C LEU A 338 20.45 1.18 5.89
N VAL A 339 19.78 2.28 6.26
CA VAL A 339 19.45 2.59 7.65
C VAL A 339 18.12 1.97 8.07
N SER A 340 17.13 1.88 7.17
CA SER A 340 15.82 1.33 7.51
C SER A 340 15.86 -0.20 7.68
N ALA A 341 16.62 -0.92 6.84
CA ALA A 341 16.63 -2.38 6.86
C ALA A 341 17.10 -2.99 8.21
N PRO A 342 18.18 -2.51 8.85
CA PRO A 342 18.60 -3.00 10.17
C PRO A 342 17.60 -2.72 11.30
N LEU A 343 16.72 -1.73 11.14
CA LEU A 343 15.69 -1.37 12.12
C LEU A 343 14.40 -2.20 11.96
N THR A 344 14.34 -3.07 10.96
CA THR A 344 13.20 -3.96 10.74
C THR A 344 13.28 -5.19 11.61
N TRP A 345 12.11 -5.64 12.08
CA TRP A 345 11.94 -6.93 12.77
C TRP A 345 11.17 -7.91 11.88
N LEU A 346 11.41 -9.21 12.08
CA LEU A 346 10.78 -10.30 11.32
C LEU A 346 9.55 -10.90 12.03
#